data_AF-A0A969HYT7-F1
#
_entry.id   AF-A0A969HYT7-F1
#
_cell.length_a   1.000
_cell.length_b   1.000
_cell.length_c   1.000
_cell.angle_alpha   90.00
_cell.angle_beta   90.00
_cell.angle_gamma   90.00
#
_symmetry.space_group_name_H-M   'P 1'
#
loop_
_entity.id
_entity.type
_entity.pdbx_description
1 polymer ?
#
loop_
_entity_poly.entity_id
_entity_poly.type
_entity_poly.pdbx_seq_one_letter_code
_entity_poly.pdbx_strand_id
1 'polypeptide(L)'
;MQFPRARVCVNPECRASDTLERHPLAETQGRVKSFTEDWLAYSVRPPLIYGNVELEGGGNLMMEFADCDAGELKVGDAVSMTFRVKDVDRVRGFRRYFWKATRVS
;
A
#
# COMPACT_ATOMS: atom_id res chain seq x y z
N MET A 1 -2.76 7.64 12.91
CA MET A 1 -3.42 6.60 12.10
C MET A 1 -2.61 5.30 12.16
N GLN A 2 -3.26 4.13 12.20
CA GLN A 2 -2.59 2.82 12.28
C GLN A 2 -3.25 1.82 11.33
N PHE A 3 -2.43 1.06 10.59
CA PHE A 3 -2.87 -0.04 9.75
C PHE A 3 -1.85 -1.19 9.79
N PRO A 4 -2.28 -2.46 9.76
CA PRO A 4 -3.67 -2.91 9.86
C PRO A 4 -4.33 -2.53 11.19
N ARG A 5 -5.66 -2.53 11.22
CA ARG A 5 -6.40 -2.25 12.45
C ARG A 5 -6.01 -3.29 13.51
N ALA A 6 -5.53 -2.82 14.65
CA ALA A 6 -5.38 -3.63 15.86
C ALA A 6 -6.37 -3.17 16.94
N ARG A 7 -6.46 -3.93 18.03
CA ARG A 7 -7.24 -3.55 19.21
C ARG A 7 -6.52 -2.55 20.10
N VAL A 8 -5.20 -2.59 20.13
CA VAL A 8 -4.35 -1.76 20.99
C VAL A 8 -3.68 -0.68 20.15
N CYS A 9 -3.69 0.55 20.65
CA CYS A 9 -2.94 1.65 20.05
C CYS A 9 -1.43 1.38 20.13
N VAL A 10 -0.75 1.40 18.98
CA VAL A 10 0.71 1.14 18.92
C VAL A 10 1.57 2.31 19.35
N ASN A 11 1.00 3.51 19.53
CA ASN A 11 1.76 4.64 20.08
C ASN A 11 2.18 4.28 21.53
N PRO A 12 3.49 4.25 21.85
CA PRO A 12 4.00 3.90 23.17
C PRO A 12 3.43 4.73 24.32
N GLU A 13 3.03 5.97 24.04
CA GLU A 13 2.44 6.91 25.01
C GLU A 13 0.94 6.70 25.22
N CYS A 14 0.25 6.03 24.29
CA CYS A 14 -1.19 5.80 24.36
C CYS A 14 -1.54 4.45 24.98
N ARG A 15 -1.13 3.34 24.34
CA ARG A 15 -1.39 1.94 24.74
C ARG A 15 -2.84 1.59 25.11
N ALA A 16 -3.80 2.46 24.80
CA ALA A 16 -5.21 2.24 25.07
C ALA A 16 -5.72 1.07 24.22
N SER A 17 -6.65 0.29 24.79
CA SER A 17 -7.29 -0.84 24.14
C SER A 17 -8.72 -0.48 23.77
N ASP A 18 -9.15 -0.90 22.58
CA ASP A 18 -10.52 -0.78 22.07
C ASP A 18 -11.04 0.67 21.98
N THR A 19 -10.14 1.66 21.90
CA THR A 19 -10.46 3.08 21.70
C THR A 19 -10.26 3.58 20.27
N LEU A 20 -9.74 2.73 19.38
CA LEU A 20 -9.46 3.10 17.99
C LEU A 20 -10.74 3.15 17.16
N GLU A 21 -10.97 4.28 16.50
CA GLU A 21 -12.09 4.46 15.58
C GLU A 21 -11.76 3.96 14.16
N ARG A 22 -12.81 3.58 13.41
CA ARG A 22 -12.65 3.16 12.01
C ARG A 22 -12.41 4.40 11.15
N HIS A 23 -11.38 4.34 10.32
CA HIS A 23 -11.07 5.38 9.35
C HIS A 23 -10.88 4.76 7.96
N PRO A 24 -11.61 5.21 6.92
CA PRO A 24 -11.45 4.71 5.57
C PRO A 24 -10.12 5.20 4.97
N LEU A 25 -9.31 4.28 4.45
CA LEU A 25 -8.03 4.60 3.80
C LEU A 25 -8.10 4.63 2.27
N ALA A 26 -9.24 4.23 1.70
CA ALA A 26 -9.42 4.10 0.26
C ALA A 26 -9.28 5.43 -0.48
N GLU A 27 -9.74 6.52 0.15
CA GLU A 27 -9.72 7.88 -0.42
C GLU A 27 -8.58 8.73 0.15
N THR A 28 -7.78 8.18 1.06
CA THR A 28 -6.65 8.88 1.65
C THR A 28 -5.49 8.90 0.66
N GLN A 29 -5.05 10.11 0.28
CA GLN A 29 -3.84 10.27 -0.53
C GLN A 29 -2.59 9.96 0.30
N GLY A 30 -1.48 9.70 -0.39
CA GLY A 30 -0.20 9.48 0.24
C GLY A 30 0.96 9.91 -0.63
N ARG A 31 2.17 9.64 -0.13
CA ARG A 31 3.42 9.88 -0.85
C ARG A 31 4.31 8.66 -0.80
N VAL A 32 5.08 8.45 -1.87
CA VAL A 32 6.11 7.40 -1.90
C VAL A 32 7.18 7.71 -0.85
N LYS A 33 7.30 6.86 0.18
CA LYS A 33 8.32 6.98 1.22
C LYS A 33 9.60 6.26 0.84
N SER A 34 9.46 5.07 0.27
CA SER A 34 10.54 4.27 -0.31
C SER A 34 9.95 3.30 -1.32
N PHE A 35 10.75 2.84 -2.28
CA PHE A 35 10.34 1.81 -3.23
C PHE A 35 11.55 1.03 -3.75
N THR A 36 11.26 -0.10 -4.39
CA THR A 36 12.23 -0.92 -5.10
C THR A 36 11.60 -1.41 -6.39
N GLU A 37 12.40 -1.45 -7.45
CA GLU A 37 12.08 -2.12 -8.71
C GLU A 37 12.74 -3.50 -8.70
N ASP A 38 11.97 -4.52 -8.37
CA ASP A 38 12.47 -5.89 -8.24
C ASP A 38 12.32 -6.65 -9.56
N TRP A 39 13.47 -6.93 -10.18
CA TRP A 39 13.57 -7.69 -11.43
C TRP A 39 13.64 -9.20 -11.23
N LEU A 40 13.82 -9.66 -10.00
CA LEU A 40 13.94 -11.09 -9.66
C LEU A 40 12.63 -11.67 -9.14
N ALA A 41 11.80 -10.85 -8.48
CA ALA A 41 10.47 -11.26 -8.06
C ALA A 41 9.59 -11.62 -9.25
N TYR A 42 8.82 -12.72 -9.09
CA TYR A 42 7.82 -13.09 -10.08
C TYR A 42 6.71 -12.04 -10.15
N SER A 43 6.56 -11.44 -11.32
CA SER A 43 5.44 -10.56 -11.69
C SER A 43 5.02 -10.86 -13.12
N VAL A 44 3.71 -10.76 -13.40
CA VAL A 44 3.18 -10.89 -14.77
C VAL A 44 3.70 -9.75 -15.67
N ARG A 45 4.03 -8.60 -15.07
CA ARG A 45 4.64 -7.45 -15.73
C ARG A 45 5.87 -7.03 -14.91
N PRO A 46 7.07 -7.58 -15.20
CA PRO A 46 8.29 -7.16 -14.51
C PRO A 46 8.72 -5.73 -14.94
N PRO A 47 9.38 -4.97 -14.04
CA PRO A 47 9.72 -5.33 -12.66
C PRO A 47 8.51 -5.26 -11.72
N LEU A 48 8.56 -5.99 -10.60
CA LEU A 48 7.62 -5.76 -9.51
C LEU A 48 8.04 -4.48 -8.77
N ILE A 49 7.22 -3.44 -8.84
CA ILE A 49 7.47 -2.17 -8.13
C ILE A 49 6.66 -2.17 -6.84
N TYR A 50 7.33 -2.09 -5.69
CA TYR A 50 6.67 -2.06 -4.38
C TYR A 50 7.49 -1.29 -3.35
N GLY A 51 6.85 -0.87 -2.26
CA GLY A 51 7.50 -0.04 -1.26
C GLY A 51 6.57 0.51 -0.20
N ASN A 52 7.05 1.50 0.54
CA ASN A 52 6.31 2.15 1.60
C ASN A 52 5.61 3.42 1.07
N VAL A 53 4.32 3.55 1.38
CA VAL A 53 3.51 4.75 1.17
C VAL A 53 3.21 5.37 2.54
N GLU A 54 3.55 6.64 2.69
CA GLU A 54 3.16 7.45 3.84
C GLU A 54 1.83 8.13 3.52
N LEU A 55 0.81 7.87 4.35
CA LEU A 55 -0.52 8.43 4.16
C LEU A 55 -0.64 9.83 4.75
N GLU A 56 -1.50 10.65 4.16
CA GLU A 56 -1.95 11.90 4.76
C GLU A 56 -2.65 11.64 6.11
N GLY A 57 -2.33 12.43 7.14
CA GLY A 57 -2.76 12.14 8.51
C GLY A 57 -1.91 11.07 9.23
N GLY A 58 -0.83 10.62 8.59
CA GLY A 58 0.14 9.67 9.12
C GLY A 58 -0.24 8.22 8.84
N GLY A 59 0.67 7.31 9.20
CA GLY A 59 0.55 5.89 8.84
C GLY A 59 1.47 5.52 7.68
N ASN A 60 1.94 4.28 7.69
CA ASN A 60 2.90 3.78 6.73
C ASN A 60 2.45 2.40 6.25
N LEU A 61 2.26 2.26 4.94
CA LEU A 61 1.74 1.06 4.29
C LEU A 61 2.76 0.49 3.32
N MET A 62 3.00 -0.82 3.37
CA MET A 62 3.70 -1.49 2.29
C MET A 62 2.72 -1.81 1.16
N MET A 63 2.98 -1.28 -0.03
CA MET A 63 2.09 -1.36 -1.19
C MET A 63 2.87 -1.74 -2.45
N GLU A 64 2.22 -2.48 -3.34
CA GLU A 64 2.65 -2.54 -4.74
C GLU A 64 2.21 -1.27 -5.45
N PHE A 65 3.04 -0.79 -6.37
CA PHE A 65 2.72 0.29 -7.27
C PHE A 65 2.16 -0.29 -8.59
N ALA A 66 1.19 0.41 -9.17
CA ALA A 66 0.57 0.06 -10.44
C ALA A 66 0.63 1.24 -11.39
N ASP A 67 0.49 0.96 -12.69
CA ASP A 67 0.47 1.96 -13.76
C ASP A 67 1.70 2.90 -13.74
N CYS A 68 2.86 2.35 -13.43
CA CYS A 68 4.15 3.01 -13.50
C CYS A 68 5.12 2.07 -14.23
N ASP A 69 5.90 2.61 -15.16
CA ASP A 69 7.01 1.90 -15.78
C ASP A 69 8.28 2.03 -14.94
N ALA A 70 9.27 1.17 -15.22
CA ALA A 70 10.57 1.22 -14.56
C ALA A 70 11.25 2.58 -14.79
N GLY A 71 11.76 3.19 -13.72
CA GLY A 71 12.40 4.50 -13.71
C GLY A 71 11.44 5.70 -13.59
N GLU A 72 10.12 5.48 -13.62
CA GLU A 72 9.15 6.58 -13.54
C GLU A 72 8.86 7.05 -12.10
N LEU A 73 8.90 6.13 -11.15
CA LEU A 73 8.51 6.40 -9.75
C LEU A 73 9.65 7.07 -8.98
N LYS A 74 9.32 8.03 -8.12
CA LYS A 74 10.29 8.72 -7.26
C LYS A 74 9.79 8.82 -5.82
N VAL A 75 10.73 8.85 -4.87
CA VAL A 75 10.41 9.18 -3.48
C VAL A 75 9.81 10.59 -3.44
N GLY A 76 8.71 10.74 -2.71
CA GLY A 76 7.95 11.99 -2.58
C GLY A 76 6.79 12.13 -3.57
N ASP A 77 6.71 11.30 -4.62
CA ASP A 77 5.60 11.32 -5.57
C ASP A 77 4.27 11.14 -4.85
N ALA A 78 3.28 11.95 -5.24
CA ALA A 78 1.92 11.82 -4.75
C ALA A 78 1.27 10.55 -5.33
N VAL A 79 0.58 9.79 -4.48
CA VAL A 79 -0.08 8.55 -4.87
C VAL A 79 -1.50 8.47 -4.29
N SER A 80 -2.36 7.74 -4.99
CA SER A 80 -3.70 7.36 -4.55
C SER A 80 -3.86 5.84 -4.55
N MET A 81 -4.85 5.33 -3.83
CA MET A 81 -5.13 3.89 -3.76
C MET A 81 -6.07 3.47 -4.88
N THR A 82 -5.70 2.42 -5.62
CA THR A 82 -6.51 1.79 -6.66
C THR A 82 -6.79 0.33 -6.32
N PHE A 83 -8.01 -0.14 -6.57
CA PHE A 83 -8.39 -1.54 -6.33
C PHE A 83 -8.01 -2.41 -7.53
N ARG A 84 -7.20 -3.45 -7.31
CA ARG A 84 -6.62 -4.28 -8.37
C ARG A 84 -6.65 -5.76 -8.03
N VAL A 85 -6.48 -6.61 -9.05
CA VAL A 85 -6.13 -8.02 -8.84
C VAL A 85 -4.71 -8.07 -8.28
N LYS A 86 -4.55 -8.69 -7.11
CA LYS A 86 -3.27 -8.96 -6.46
C LYS A 86 -2.66 -10.24 -7.02
N ASP A 87 -3.45 -11.31 -7.10
CA ASP A 87 -3.06 -12.57 -7.71
C ASP A 87 -4.28 -13.47 -7.99
N VAL A 88 -4.01 -14.60 -8.63
CA VAL A 88 -4.99 -15.64 -8.95
C VAL A 88 -4.55 -16.94 -8.29
N ASP A 89 -5.31 -17.40 -7.29
CA ASP A 89 -5.13 -18.71 -6.68
C ASP A 89 -5.76 -19.77 -7.60
N ARG A 90 -4.93 -20.41 -8.43
CA ARG A 90 -5.39 -21.43 -9.38
C ARG A 90 -5.84 -22.73 -8.71
N VAL A 91 -5.36 -23.02 -7.50
CA VAL A 91 -5.73 -24.25 -6.77
C VAL A 91 -7.13 -24.11 -6.20
N ARG A 92 -7.44 -22.94 -5.62
CA ARG A 92 -8.76 -22.66 -5.04
C ARG A 92 -9.75 -22.00 -6.00
N GLY A 93 -9.28 -21.58 -7.18
CA GLY A 93 -10.11 -20.92 -8.20
C GLY A 93 -10.48 -19.47 -7.86
N PHE A 94 -9.76 -18.82 -6.94
CA PHE A 94 -10.09 -17.46 -6.50
C PHE A 94 -9.21 -16.40 -7.14
N ARG A 95 -9.82 -15.25 -7.47
CA ARG A 95 -9.09 -14.01 -7.75
C ARG A 95 -9.00 -13.21 -6.46
N ARG A 96 -7.79 -12.98 -5.98
CA ARG A 96 -7.56 -12.12 -4.81
C ARG A 96 -7.41 -10.69 -5.28
N TYR A 97 -8.24 -9.81 -4.72
CA TYR A 97 -8.17 -8.39 -4.96
C TYR A 97 -7.54 -7.70 -3.75
N PHE A 98 -6.76 -6.67 -4.01
CA PHE A 98 -6.19 -5.82 -2.98
C PHE A 98 -5.95 -4.41 -3.53
N TRP A 99 -5.73 -3.47 -2.63
CA TRP A 99 -5.32 -2.13 -2.98
C TRP A 99 -3.87 -2.14 -3.52
N LYS A 100 -3.58 -1.24 -4.47
CA LYS A 100 -2.25 -0.86 -4.95
C LYS A 100 -2.17 0.66 -4.97
N ALA A 101 -0.96 1.22 -5.05
CA ALA A 101 -0.75 2.66 -5.17
C ALA A 101 -0.50 3.05 -6.63
N THR A 102 -1.07 4.17 -7.08
CA THR A 102 -0.84 4.75 -8.41
C THR A 102 -0.41 6.20 -8.26
N ARG A 103 0.57 6.63 -9.07
CA ARG A 103 1.00 8.04 -9.10
C ARG A 103 -0.17 8.93 -9.52
N VAL A 104 -0.39 10.01 -8.78
CA VAL A 104 -1.36 11.05 -9.16
C VAL A 104 -0.69 11.96 -10.19
N SER A 105 -1.32 12.12 -11.36
CA SER A 105 -0.89 13.05 -12.42
C SER A 105 -1.21 14.49 -12.06
#